data_AF-A0A0T7SBZ1-F1
#
_entry.id   AF-A0A0T7SBZ1-F1
#
_cell.length_a   1.000
_cell.length_b   1.000
_cell.length_c   1.000
_cell.angle_alpha   90.00
_cell.angle_beta   90.00
_cell.angle_gamma   90.00
#
_symmetry.space_group_name_H-M   'P 1'
#
loop_
_entity.id
_entity.type
_entity.pdbx_description
1 polymer ?
#
loop_
_entity_poly.entity_id
_entity_poly.type
_entity_poly.pdbx_seq_one_letter_code
_entity_poly.pdbx_strand_id
1 'polypeptide(L)'
;MPPSEKDSYFLFLEVIKNSKEELLNALQEKHYSTKTRGERTSPVSQRLGVGKYLLVSHDNHSHFIYRLTAPAQIKEVQQEFNLQKEDDFLISIKNPQATTPPGVELTERQKVKFPPSLQAKMANYSFVPLTTSEFFDYEGVELLLIARGKTNLASREKGVESCLEKIPLDNLVDELAKISSPEVLSPIREK
;
A
#
# COMPACT_ATOMS: atom_id res chain seq x y z
N MET A 1 1.07 -16.91 8.83
CA MET A 1 0.14 -17.77 8.06
C MET A 1 0.10 -17.18 6.66
N PRO A 2 0.19 -17.92 5.54
CA PRO A 2 -0.01 -17.27 4.24
C PRO A 2 -1.39 -16.60 4.22
N PRO A 3 -1.56 -15.45 3.54
CA PRO A 3 -2.85 -14.79 3.48
C PRO A 3 -3.91 -15.78 3.03
N SER A 4 -5.01 -15.85 3.78
CA SER A 4 -6.12 -16.71 3.42
C SER A 4 -6.82 -16.12 2.20
N GLU A 5 -7.48 -16.95 1.40
CA GLU A 5 -8.30 -16.54 0.23
C GLU A 5 -9.41 -15.50 0.55
N LYS A 6 -9.57 -15.11 1.82
CA LYS A 6 -10.55 -14.15 2.31
C LYS A 6 -9.93 -12.90 2.93
N ASP A 7 -8.61 -12.75 2.91
CA ASP A 7 -7.97 -11.64 3.58
C ASP A 7 -8.18 -10.35 2.77
N SER A 8 -8.74 -9.36 3.46
CA SER A 8 -9.00 -8.03 2.93
C SER A 8 -8.19 -7.03 3.74
N TYR A 9 -7.38 -6.21 3.07
CA TYR A 9 -6.55 -5.20 3.71
C TYR A 9 -7.10 -3.83 3.36
N PHE A 10 -7.36 -3.05 4.41
CA PHE A 10 -7.73 -1.65 4.27
C PHE A 10 -6.47 -0.81 4.43
N LEU A 11 -6.21 0.06 3.45
CA LEU A 11 -5.02 0.91 3.44
C LEU A 11 -5.44 2.35 3.18
N PHE A 12 -4.52 3.27 3.44
CA PHE A 12 -4.66 4.64 2.97
C PHE A 12 -3.29 5.17 2.54
N LEU A 13 -3.30 6.13 1.63
CA LEU A 13 -2.08 6.77 1.15
C LEU A 13 -1.65 7.84 2.16
N GLU A 14 -0.66 7.54 3.01
CA GLU A 14 -0.29 8.46 4.10
C GLU A 14 0.36 9.75 3.59
N VAL A 15 1.31 9.63 2.66
CA VAL A 15 2.16 10.75 2.26
C VAL A 15 2.53 10.67 0.78
N ILE A 16 2.53 11.81 0.11
CA ILE A 16 2.99 12.01 -1.26
C ILE A 16 4.03 13.13 -1.23
N LYS A 17 5.19 12.91 -1.86
CA LYS A 17 6.26 13.90 -1.94
C LYS A 17 6.82 13.98 -3.34
N ASN A 18 7.16 15.20 -3.74
CA ASN A 18 7.68 15.51 -5.08
C ASN A 18 9.19 15.35 -5.17
N SER A 19 9.87 15.23 -4.03
CA SER A 19 11.28 14.93 -3.95
C SER A 19 11.54 13.71 -3.08
N LYS A 20 12.62 13.02 -3.43
CA LYS A 20 13.10 11.86 -2.69
C LYS A 20 13.44 12.21 -1.24
N GLU A 21 14.15 13.32 -1.03
CA GLU A 21 14.59 13.76 0.30
C GLU A 21 13.39 13.96 1.23
N GLU A 22 12.34 14.62 0.74
CA GLU A 22 11.10 14.79 1.49
C GLU A 22 10.42 13.46 1.83
N LEU A 23 10.40 12.50 0.89
CA LEU A 23 9.85 11.17 1.15
C LEU A 23 10.67 10.45 2.23
N LEU A 24 11.99 10.49 2.14
CA LEU A 24 12.87 9.87 3.14
C LEU A 24 12.62 10.48 4.53
N ASN A 25 12.53 11.80 4.61
CA ASN A 25 12.24 12.52 5.86
C ASN A 25 10.86 12.17 6.41
N ALA A 26 9.86 11.97 5.54
CA ALA A 26 8.52 11.56 5.97
C ALA A 26 8.47 10.15 6.59
N LEU A 27 9.45 9.29 6.28
CA LEU A 27 9.58 7.93 6.79
C LEU A 27 10.44 7.82 8.06
N GLN A 28 11.12 8.90 8.46
CA GLN A 28 11.90 8.97 9.69
C GLN A 28 11.00 9.05 10.94
N GLU A 29 11.62 8.89 12.11
CA GLU A 29 10.96 9.09 13.39
C GLU A 29 10.38 10.50 13.51
N LYS A 30 9.15 10.60 14.05
CA LYS A 30 8.46 11.87 14.29
C LYS A 30 8.02 11.95 15.74
N HIS A 31 8.37 13.06 16.41
CA HIS A 31 7.80 13.41 17.70
C HIS A 31 6.65 14.39 17.51
N TYR A 32 5.51 14.14 18.14
CA TYR A 32 4.35 15.00 18.06
C TYR A 32 3.56 15.03 19.37
N SER A 33 3.08 16.21 19.70
CA SER A 33 2.33 16.45 20.93
C SER A 33 0.83 16.27 20.70
N THR A 34 0.16 15.54 21.60
CA THR A 34 -1.29 15.33 21.55
C THR A 34 -1.98 16.03 22.71
N LYS A 35 -3.09 16.70 22.44
CA LYS A 35 -3.84 17.50 23.44
C LYS A 35 -4.29 16.69 24.68
N THR A 36 -4.56 15.40 24.50
CA THR A 36 -5.12 14.54 25.56
C THR A 36 -4.12 13.51 26.10
N ARG A 37 -3.01 13.29 25.40
CA ARG A 37 -2.23 12.05 25.49
C ARG A 37 -0.71 12.30 25.56
N GLY A 38 -0.30 13.57 25.67
CA GLY A 38 1.09 13.99 25.82
C GLY A 38 1.92 13.86 24.55
N GLU A 39 3.23 13.89 24.71
CA GLU A 39 4.20 13.62 23.64
C GLU A 39 4.07 12.18 23.13
N ARG A 40 4.15 12.04 21.81
CA ARG A 40 4.09 10.77 21.11
C ARG A 40 5.25 10.69 20.12
N THR A 41 5.74 9.48 19.93
CA THR A 41 6.76 9.18 18.93
C THR A 41 6.17 8.20 17.93
N SER A 42 6.17 8.57 16.66
CA SER A 42 6.02 7.64 15.56
C SER A 42 7.41 7.12 15.19
N PRO A 43 7.69 5.81 15.31
CA PRO A 43 9.01 5.27 15.05
C PRO A 43 9.38 5.38 13.56
N VAL A 44 10.66 5.18 13.26
CA VAL A 44 11.16 5.07 11.88
C VAL A 44 10.41 3.95 11.14
N SER A 45 10.04 4.20 9.89
CA SER A 45 9.42 3.19 9.03
C SER A 45 10.41 2.09 8.66
N GLN A 46 10.06 0.83 8.94
CA GLN A 46 10.89 -0.31 8.57
C GLN A 46 10.55 -0.84 7.17
N ARG A 47 11.56 -0.96 6.32
CA ARG A 47 11.41 -1.56 4.99
C ARG A 47 11.27 -3.09 5.09
N LEU A 48 10.12 -3.62 4.66
CA LEU A 48 9.86 -5.06 4.61
C LEU A 48 10.25 -5.71 3.28
N GLY A 49 10.28 -4.96 2.18
CA GLY A 49 10.64 -5.50 0.87
C GLY A 49 10.83 -4.41 -0.18
N VAL A 50 11.36 -4.83 -1.32
CA VAL A 50 11.48 -4.05 -2.55
C VAL A 50 11.01 -4.94 -3.68
N GLY A 51 10.25 -4.38 -4.60
CA GLY A 51 9.72 -5.13 -5.72
C GLY A 51 9.32 -4.25 -6.88
N LYS A 52 8.88 -4.91 -7.94
CA LYS A 52 8.20 -4.31 -9.08
C LYS A 52 6.71 -4.54 -8.91
N TYR A 53 5.89 -3.66 -9.48
CA TYR A 53 4.45 -3.85 -9.46
C TYR A 53 3.81 -3.47 -10.79
N LEU A 54 2.61 -3.99 -11.01
CA LEU A 54 1.71 -3.63 -12.10
C LEU A 54 0.34 -3.28 -11.52
N LEU A 55 -0.28 -2.28 -12.15
CA LEU A 55 -1.70 -1.97 -11.99
C LEU A 55 -2.37 -2.32 -13.32
N VAL A 56 -3.22 -3.34 -13.30
CA VAL A 56 -3.84 -3.89 -14.52
C VAL A 56 -5.35 -3.77 -14.41
N SER A 57 -5.96 -3.01 -15.29
CA SER A 57 -7.40 -3.02 -15.48
C SER A 57 -7.81 -4.29 -16.23
N HIS A 58 -8.73 -5.06 -15.67
CA HIS A 58 -9.24 -6.31 -16.26
C HIS A 58 -10.77 -6.36 -16.09
N ASP A 59 -11.50 -6.31 -17.21
CA ASP A 59 -12.96 -6.22 -17.24
C ASP A 59 -13.52 -5.09 -16.36
N ASN A 60 -14.11 -5.46 -15.22
CA ASN A 60 -14.77 -4.58 -14.26
C ASN A 60 -14.00 -4.45 -12.93
N HIS A 61 -12.75 -4.90 -12.88
CA HIS A 61 -11.90 -4.85 -11.69
C HIS A 61 -10.47 -4.46 -12.06
N SER A 62 -9.68 -4.10 -11.04
CA SER A 62 -8.27 -3.77 -11.21
C SER A 62 -7.43 -4.67 -10.34
N HIS A 63 -6.29 -5.10 -10.88
CA HIS A 63 -5.31 -5.93 -10.20
C HIS A 63 -4.11 -5.08 -9.78
N PHE A 64 -3.67 -5.25 -8.53
CA PHE A 64 -2.36 -4.86 -8.04
C PHE A 64 -1.51 -6.11 -7.91
N ILE A 65 -0.55 -6.25 -8.81
CA ILE A 65 0.33 -7.42 -8.89
C ILE A 65 1.72 -6.95 -8.51
N TYR A 66 2.36 -7.58 -7.54
CA TYR A 66 3.73 -7.25 -7.18
C TYR A 66 4.63 -8.49 -7.20
N ARG A 67 5.93 -8.26 -7.45
CA ARG A 67 6.98 -9.25 -7.28
C ARG A 67 8.15 -8.63 -6.54
N LEU A 68 8.49 -9.19 -5.38
CA LEU A 68 9.63 -8.72 -4.60
C LEU A 68 10.95 -9.13 -5.27
N THR A 69 11.86 -8.17 -5.39
CA THR A 69 13.27 -8.40 -5.75
C THR A 69 14.15 -8.52 -4.52
N ALA A 70 13.78 -7.90 -3.40
CA ALA A 70 14.43 -8.06 -2.10
C ALA A 70 13.40 -8.17 -0.95
N PRO A 71 13.61 -9.05 0.05
CA PRO A 71 14.66 -10.06 0.10
C PRO A 71 14.48 -11.15 -0.98
N ALA A 72 15.57 -11.86 -1.30
CA ALA A 72 15.52 -12.95 -2.30
C ALA A 72 14.55 -14.05 -1.88
N GLN A 73 14.51 -14.36 -0.58
CA GLN A 73 13.59 -15.29 0.06
C GLN A 73 12.81 -14.59 1.18
N ILE A 74 11.55 -14.97 1.33
CA ILE A 74 10.68 -14.50 2.41
C ILE A 74 11.23 -15.00 3.76
N LYS A 75 11.37 -14.09 4.73
CA LYS A 75 11.80 -14.40 6.11
C LYS A 75 10.63 -14.22 7.08
N GLU A 76 10.86 -14.58 8.33
CA GLU A 76 9.89 -14.51 9.42
C GLU A 76 9.18 -13.14 9.51
N VAL A 77 9.95 -12.03 9.52
CA VAL A 77 9.36 -10.68 9.55
C VAL A 77 8.45 -10.38 8.35
N GLN A 78 8.72 -10.91 7.16
CA GLN A 78 7.79 -10.74 6.03
C GLN A 78 6.54 -11.61 6.20
N GLN A 79 6.69 -12.82 6.76
CA GLN A 79 5.57 -13.75 7.01
C GLN A 79 4.61 -13.22 8.06
N GLU A 80 5.10 -12.53 9.10
CA GLU A 80 4.29 -11.87 10.11
C GLU A 80 3.36 -10.80 9.51
N PHE A 81 3.83 -10.12 8.46
CA PHE A 81 3.06 -9.13 7.70
C PHE A 81 2.32 -9.75 6.50
N ASN A 82 2.24 -11.08 6.42
CA ASN A 82 1.61 -11.83 5.33
C ASN A 82 2.16 -11.52 3.93
N LEU A 83 3.38 -11.02 3.83
CA LEU A 83 4.01 -10.65 2.56
C LEU A 83 4.56 -11.90 1.85
N GLN A 84 4.21 -12.06 0.57
CA GLN A 84 4.66 -13.16 -0.29
C GLN A 84 5.77 -12.72 -1.26
N LYS A 85 6.42 -13.67 -1.93
CA LYS A 85 7.44 -13.34 -2.95
C LYS A 85 6.82 -12.63 -4.15
N GLU A 86 5.61 -13.03 -4.49
CA GLU A 86 4.74 -12.45 -5.51
C GLU A 86 3.31 -12.67 -5.07
N ASP A 87 2.44 -11.72 -5.39
CA ASP A 87 1.01 -11.83 -5.12
C ASP A 87 0.19 -10.96 -6.07
N ASP A 88 -1.12 -11.21 -6.08
CA ASP A 88 -2.11 -10.52 -6.90
C ASP A 88 -3.33 -10.15 -6.06
N PHE A 89 -3.63 -8.85 -5.99
CA PHE A 89 -4.75 -8.32 -5.24
C PHE A 89 -5.76 -7.66 -6.19
N LEU A 90 -7.04 -7.86 -5.92
CA LEU A 90 -8.02 -6.90 -6.44
C LEU A 90 -7.88 -5.60 -5.65
N ILE A 91 -7.70 -4.49 -6.35
CA ILE A 91 -7.54 -3.16 -5.75
C ILE A 91 -8.74 -2.27 -6.08
N SER A 92 -9.30 -1.65 -5.04
CA SER A 92 -10.40 -0.70 -5.17
C SER A 92 -10.15 0.56 -4.33
N ILE A 93 -10.60 1.70 -4.83
CA ILE A 93 -10.62 2.99 -4.14
C ILE A 93 -11.93 3.11 -3.37
N LYS A 94 -11.86 3.45 -2.08
CA LYS A 94 -13.06 3.84 -1.33
C LYS A 94 -13.50 5.24 -1.71
N ASN A 95 -14.79 5.41 -1.96
CA ASN A 95 -15.39 6.70 -2.22
C ASN A 95 -15.49 7.52 -0.92
N PRO A 96 -14.81 8.67 -0.81
CA PRO A 96 -14.86 9.48 0.41
C PRO A 96 -16.26 10.05 0.69
N GLN A 97 -17.13 10.12 -0.32
CA GLN A 97 -18.52 10.57 -0.19
C GLN A 97 -19.48 9.45 0.20
N ALA A 98 -19.03 8.19 0.24
CA ALA A 98 -19.89 7.09 0.62
C ALA A 98 -20.14 7.05 2.13
N THR A 99 -21.36 6.69 2.51
CA THR A 99 -21.75 6.57 3.90
C THR A 99 -20.94 5.46 4.57
N THR A 100 -20.24 5.80 5.65
CA THR A 100 -19.52 4.84 6.48
C THR A 100 -20.42 4.46 7.67
N PRO A 101 -20.43 3.19 8.12
CA PRO A 101 -21.19 2.80 9.31
C PRO A 101 -20.84 3.66 10.54
N PRO A 102 -21.81 3.96 11.43
CA PRO A 102 -21.57 4.76 12.62
C PRO A 102 -20.43 4.17 13.47
N GLY A 103 -19.51 5.01 13.92
CA GLY A 103 -18.38 4.61 14.77
C GLY A 103 -17.11 4.16 14.03
N VAL A 104 -17.14 4.11 12.69
CA VAL A 104 -15.98 3.76 11.84
C VAL A 104 -15.62 4.90 10.88
N GLU A 105 -16.25 6.07 11.06
CA GLU A 105 -16.13 7.19 10.14
C GLU A 105 -14.87 8.02 10.40
N LEU A 106 -14.04 8.19 9.37
CA LEU A 106 -12.97 9.18 9.38
C LEU A 106 -13.56 10.58 9.51
N THR A 107 -12.90 11.47 10.27
CA THR A 107 -13.38 12.85 10.38
C THR A 107 -13.37 13.52 9.00
N GLU A 108 -14.28 14.46 8.75
CA GLU A 108 -14.37 15.19 7.46
C GLU A 108 -13.04 15.87 7.05
N ARG A 109 -12.14 16.14 8.00
CA ARG A 109 -10.81 16.70 7.74
C ARG A 109 -9.80 15.66 7.21
N GLN A 110 -10.09 14.37 7.40
CA GLN A 110 -9.28 13.25 6.95
C GLN A 110 -9.78 12.67 5.63
N LYS A 111 -11.01 12.99 5.21
CA LYS A 111 -11.56 12.56 3.93
C LYS A 111 -10.95 13.35 2.78
N VAL A 112 -10.48 12.64 1.76
CA VAL A 112 -9.95 13.23 0.53
C VAL A 112 -11.04 13.95 -0.23
N LYS A 113 -10.69 15.09 -0.82
CA LYS A 113 -11.56 15.83 -1.74
C LYS A 113 -11.05 15.65 -3.16
N PHE A 114 -11.65 14.70 -3.88
CA PHE A 114 -11.35 14.53 -5.29
C PHE A 114 -11.91 15.68 -6.13
N PRO A 115 -11.22 16.06 -7.23
CA PRO A 115 -11.79 16.96 -8.22
C PRO A 115 -13.04 16.33 -8.85
N PRO A 116 -13.97 17.15 -9.39
CA PRO A 116 -15.22 16.65 -9.96
C PRO A 116 -15.03 15.55 -11.02
N SER A 117 -13.96 15.62 -11.81
CA SER A 117 -13.63 14.63 -12.84
C SER A 117 -13.33 13.24 -12.25
N LEU A 118 -12.59 13.16 -11.14
CA LEU A 118 -12.29 11.90 -10.45
C LEU A 118 -13.47 11.42 -9.63
N GLN A 119 -14.16 12.33 -8.94
CA GLN A 119 -15.36 11.99 -8.17
C GLN A 119 -16.47 11.42 -9.07
N ALA A 120 -16.64 11.95 -10.29
CA ALA A 120 -17.60 11.44 -11.26
C ALA A 120 -17.33 9.98 -11.68
N LYS A 121 -16.05 9.55 -11.71
CA LYS A 121 -15.69 8.14 -11.98
C LYS A 121 -16.18 7.19 -10.90
N MET A 122 -16.45 7.69 -9.69
CA MET A 122 -16.92 6.88 -8.55
C MET A 122 -18.45 6.73 -8.51
N ALA A 123 -19.18 7.65 -9.17
CA ALA A 123 -20.63 7.73 -9.15
C ALA A 123 -21.20 7.59 -7.71
N ASN A 124 -22.18 6.70 -7.50
CA ASN A 124 -22.80 6.40 -6.23
C ASN A 124 -22.24 5.13 -5.54
N TYR A 125 -21.13 4.58 -6.03
CA TYR A 125 -20.54 3.37 -5.47
C TYR A 125 -19.65 3.71 -4.27
N SER A 126 -19.69 2.86 -3.23
CA SER A 126 -18.82 2.99 -2.06
C SER A 126 -17.37 2.62 -2.35
N PHE A 127 -17.15 1.73 -3.31
CA PHE A 127 -15.84 1.34 -3.80
C PHE A 127 -15.86 1.26 -5.31
N VAL A 128 -14.79 1.69 -5.96
CA VAL A 128 -14.61 1.50 -7.41
C VAL A 128 -13.24 0.91 -7.71
N PRO A 129 -13.09 0.13 -8.80
CA PRO A 129 -11.79 -0.33 -9.25
C PRO A 129 -10.82 0.85 -9.45
N LEU A 130 -9.52 0.62 -9.23
CA LEU A 130 -8.49 1.60 -9.57
C LEU A 130 -8.37 1.71 -11.09
N THR A 131 -9.17 2.58 -11.70
CA THR A 131 -9.24 2.78 -13.16
C THR A 131 -8.23 3.80 -13.69
N THR A 132 -7.65 4.62 -12.82
CA THR A 132 -6.62 5.62 -13.16
C THR A 132 -5.64 5.77 -11.99
N SER A 133 -4.37 6.06 -12.29
CA SER A 133 -3.36 6.36 -11.28
C SER A 133 -3.56 7.72 -10.63
N GLU A 134 -4.35 8.62 -11.22
CA GLU A 134 -4.64 9.96 -10.70
C GLU A 134 -5.22 9.94 -9.26
N PHE A 135 -5.84 8.83 -8.84
CA PHE A 135 -6.29 8.68 -7.46
C PHE A 135 -5.12 8.69 -6.45
N PHE A 136 -3.92 8.31 -6.86
CA PHE A 136 -2.73 8.30 -6.00
C PHE A 136 -2.03 9.66 -5.91
N ASP A 137 -2.57 10.70 -6.53
CA ASP A 137 -2.07 12.08 -6.40
C ASP A 137 -2.67 12.81 -5.19
N TYR A 138 -3.40 12.10 -4.33
CA TYR A 138 -4.08 12.66 -3.15
C TYR A 138 -3.73 11.89 -1.88
N GLU A 139 -3.12 12.57 -0.90
CA GLU A 139 -2.90 12.01 0.44
C GLU A 139 -4.24 11.73 1.13
N GLY A 140 -4.30 10.65 1.90
CA GLY A 140 -5.49 10.18 2.63
C GLY A 140 -6.41 9.26 1.82
N VAL A 141 -6.10 8.96 0.56
CA VAL A 141 -6.95 8.08 -0.26
C VAL A 141 -6.99 6.69 0.34
N GLU A 142 -8.20 6.22 0.62
CA GLU A 142 -8.46 4.91 1.21
C GLU A 142 -8.60 3.85 0.11
N LEU A 143 -8.00 2.68 0.35
CA LEU A 143 -7.91 1.55 -0.57
C LEU A 143 -8.37 0.27 0.11
N LEU A 144 -8.93 -0.63 -0.70
CA LEU A 144 -9.21 -2.00 -0.33
C LEU A 144 -8.41 -2.93 -1.24
N LEU A 145 -7.56 -3.76 -0.65
CA LEU A 145 -6.90 -4.88 -1.31
C LEU A 145 -7.57 -6.18 -0.89
N ILE A 146 -8.01 -6.98 -1.85
CA ILE A 146 -8.61 -8.29 -1.60
C ILE A 146 -7.68 -9.34 -2.18
N ALA A 147 -7.13 -10.20 -1.30
CA ALA A 147 -6.21 -11.25 -1.70
C ALA A 147 -6.90 -12.18 -2.71
N ARG A 148 -6.21 -12.48 -3.80
CA ARG A 148 -6.61 -13.54 -4.70
C ARG A 148 -6.02 -14.85 -4.21
N GLY A 149 -6.80 -15.92 -4.28
CA GLY A 149 -6.31 -17.26 -4.06
C GLY A 149 -5.33 -17.75 -5.12
N LYS A 150 -5.20 -19.07 -5.25
CA LYS A 150 -4.17 -19.72 -6.07
C LYS A 150 -4.12 -19.35 -7.56
N THR A 151 -5.13 -18.67 -8.10
CA THR A 151 -5.14 -18.19 -9.48
C THR A 151 -4.84 -16.69 -9.53
N ASN A 152 -3.57 -16.36 -9.72
CA ASN A 152 -3.10 -15.00 -9.98
C ASN A 152 -3.15 -14.68 -11.50
N LEU A 153 -3.33 -13.42 -11.87
CA LEU A 153 -3.41 -12.99 -13.27
C LEU A 153 -2.06 -13.20 -14.00
N ALA A 154 -0.94 -13.05 -13.28
CA ALA A 154 0.41 -13.28 -13.83
C ALA A 154 0.61 -14.70 -14.38
N SER A 155 0.08 -15.74 -13.71
CA SER A 155 0.15 -17.13 -14.21
C SER A 155 -0.76 -17.41 -15.40
N ARG A 156 -1.83 -16.63 -15.57
CA ARG A 156 -2.83 -16.81 -16.63
C ARG A 156 -2.48 -16.04 -17.90
N GLU A 157 -1.88 -14.86 -17.74
CA GLU A 157 -1.63 -13.91 -18.82
C GLU A 157 -0.12 -13.71 -19.04
N LYS A 158 0.43 -14.33 -20.09
CA LYS A 158 1.86 -14.20 -20.44
C LYS A 158 2.31 -12.75 -20.66
N GLY A 159 1.38 -11.87 -21.05
CA GLY A 159 1.64 -10.43 -21.20
C GLY A 159 2.02 -9.75 -19.89
N VAL A 160 1.36 -10.12 -18.79
CA VAL A 160 1.62 -9.57 -17.44
C VAL A 160 3.03 -9.94 -16.99
N GLU A 161 3.41 -11.19 -17.16
CA GLU A 161 4.75 -11.69 -16.82
C GLU A 161 5.85 -10.93 -17.58
N SER A 162 5.72 -10.83 -18.91
CA SER A 162 6.65 -10.06 -19.75
C SER A 162 6.75 -8.59 -19.31
N CYS A 163 5.65 -7.98 -18.87
CA CYS A 163 5.67 -6.61 -18.37
C CYS A 163 6.45 -6.48 -17.05
N LEU A 164 6.26 -7.39 -16.09
CA LEU A 164 7.01 -7.39 -14.82
C LEU A 164 8.52 -7.55 -15.04
N GLU A 165 8.92 -8.39 -15.99
CA GLU A 165 10.33 -8.59 -16.32
C GLU A 165 10.98 -7.32 -16.87
N LYS A 166 10.25 -6.59 -17.73
CA LYS A 166 10.74 -5.40 -18.44
C LYS A 166 10.81 -4.12 -17.61
N ILE A 167 10.12 -4.05 -16.47
CA ILE A 167 10.21 -2.87 -15.58
C ILE A 167 11.65 -2.75 -15.05
N PRO A 168 12.37 -1.63 -15.29
CA PRO A 168 13.69 -1.43 -14.72
C PRO A 168 13.59 -1.24 -13.20
N LEU A 169 14.62 -1.69 -12.46
CA LEU A 169 14.75 -1.27 -11.06
C LEU A 169 15.27 0.17 -11.04
N ASP A 170 14.58 1.05 -10.33
CA ASP A 170 15.11 2.39 -10.01
C ASP A 170 16.09 2.28 -8.82
N ASN A 171 17.14 3.11 -8.84
CA ASN A 171 18.13 3.28 -7.79
C ASN A 171 17.57 3.92 -6.49
N LEU A 172 16.29 4.32 -6.45
CA LEU A 172 15.57 4.67 -5.21
C LEU A 172 15.76 3.64 -4.09
N VAL A 173 15.89 2.37 -4.48
CA VAL A 173 16.09 1.21 -3.59
C VAL A 173 17.30 1.38 -2.64
N ASP A 174 18.44 1.83 -3.17
CA ASP A 174 19.69 1.92 -2.41
C ASP A 174 19.67 3.03 -1.35
N GLU A 175 18.82 4.03 -1.54
CA GLU A 175 18.69 5.13 -0.60
C GLU A 175 17.58 4.90 0.43
N LEU A 176 16.49 4.23 0.05
CA LEU A 176 15.53 3.71 1.04
C LEU A 176 16.21 2.75 2.03
N ALA A 177 17.23 2.00 1.58
CA ALA A 177 18.01 1.13 2.47
C ALA A 177 18.81 1.89 3.54
N LYS A 178 19.03 3.21 3.37
CA LYS A 178 19.69 4.08 4.36
C LYS A 178 18.73 4.56 5.45
N ILE A 179 17.42 4.44 5.24
CA ILE A 179 16.40 4.58 6.30
C ILE A 179 16.45 3.30 7.14
N SER A 180 17.53 3.11 7.90
CA SER A 180 17.58 2.06 8.91
C SER A 180 17.31 2.70 10.25
N SER A 181 16.38 2.10 11.01
CA SER A 181 16.38 2.29 12.46
C SER A 181 17.78 1.92 12.99
N PRO A 182 18.37 2.73 13.89
CA PRO A 182 19.62 2.35 14.57
C PRO A 182 19.44 1.09 15.43
N GLU A 183 18.20 0.73 15.78
CA GLU A 183 17.85 -0.54 16.40
C GLU A 183 17.16 -1.43 15.37
N VAL A 184 17.92 -2.38 14.81
CA VAL A 184 17.35 -3.66 14.42
C VAL A 184 16.72 -4.20 15.70
N LEU A 185 15.41 -4.10 15.85
CA LEU A 185 14.71 -4.78 16.93
C LEU A 185 15.14 -6.24 16.83
N SER A 186 15.95 -6.68 17.81
CA SER A 186 16.20 -8.08 18.02
C SER A 186 14.86 -8.80 18.02
N PRO A 187 14.73 -9.98 17.39
CA PRO A 187 13.47 -10.72 17.38
C PRO A 187 12.88 -10.71 18.78
N ILE A 188 11.59 -10.37 18.89
CA ILE A 188 10.86 -10.35 20.16
C ILE A 188 11.11 -11.73 20.77
N ARG A 189 11.97 -11.79 21.79
CA ARG A 189 12.24 -13.05 22.49
C ARG A 189 10.91 -13.49 23.09
N GLU A 190 10.36 -14.58 22.55
CA GLU A 190 9.27 -15.30 23.17
C GLU A 190 9.64 -15.56 24.63
N LYS A 191 8.71 -15.23 25.52
CA LYS A 191 8.85 -15.37 26.97
C LYS A 191 8.08 -16.58 27.44
#